data_AF-A0A1V4IPN9-F1
#
_entry.id   AF-A0A1V4IPN9-F1
#
_cell.length_a   1.000
_cell.length_b   1.000
_cell.length_c   1.000
_cell.angle_alpha   90.00
_cell.angle_beta   90.00
_cell.angle_gamma   90.00
#
_symmetry.space_group_name_H-M   'P 1'
#
loop_
_entity.id
_entity.type
_entity.pdbx_description
1 polymer ?
#
loop_
_entity_poly.entity_id
_entity_poly.type
_entity_poly.pdbx_seq_one_letter_code
_entity_poly.pdbx_strand_id
1 'polypeptide(L)'
;MSKESPVSVGNDAYVDLDRQLKKTTEELNEALATKEEIAQRCHELDMQVAALQEEKSSLLAENQILMERLNQSDSIEDPNSPVGRRHLQLQTQLEQLQEETFRLEAAKDDYRIRCEELEKEIAELRQQTEELTTLAEEAQSLKDEIDVLRHSSDKVAKLESQVESYKKKLEDLGDLRRQVKLLEEKNTMYMQNTVSLEEELRKANTARSQLETYKRQAVELQNRLSEESKKADKLDYECKRLKEKVDSLQKEKDRLRTERDSLKETIEELRCVQAQEGQLTTTGLMPLGRQEPSDSLAAEIVTPEIKEKLIRLQHENKMLKLNQEGSDNEKIALLQSLLDDANLRKNELETENRLVNQRLLEVQSQVEELQKSLQDQDSKAEDFLLLAAVLLYTNVISVSWHGLLLKAISVLLKKKLEEHLEKLHEANNELQKKRAIIEDLEPRCNSSSLKIEELQEALRKKEEEMKQMEERYKKYLEKAKSVIRTLDPKQNQGAAPEIQALKNQLQERDRMFHSLEKEYEKTKSQREMEEKFIVSAWYNMGMTLHKKAAEDRLASTGSGQSFLARQRQATSTRRSYPGHVQPATASMFIQGIIVSVALLMVPVPSGEFVADFRGNCPRFVVLPF
;
A
#
# COMPACT_ATOMS: atom_id res chain seq x y z
N MET A 1 -71.78 -198.37 2.70
CA MET A 1 -72.05 -199.63 3.42
C MET A 1 -72.02 -199.37 4.91
N SER A 2 -72.95 -199.99 5.62
CA SER A 2 -73.26 -199.95 7.05
C SER A 2 -72.06 -200.08 7.99
N LYS A 3 -72.08 -199.45 9.19
CA LYS A 3 -72.56 -200.06 10.46
C LYS A 3 -72.25 -199.20 11.71
N GLU A 4 -73.32 -198.94 12.48
CA GLU A 4 -73.50 -199.09 13.95
C GLU A 4 -72.48 -198.56 15.00
N SER A 5 -72.97 -197.58 15.79
CA SER A 5 -73.07 -197.48 17.27
C SER A 5 -71.83 -197.69 18.21
N PRO A 6 -71.92 -197.43 19.55
CA PRO A 6 -71.95 -196.12 20.24
C PRO A 6 -70.90 -196.00 21.40
N VAL A 7 -70.84 -194.80 22.05
CA VAL A 7 -70.64 -194.51 23.52
C VAL A 7 -69.82 -193.23 23.80
N SER A 8 -70.31 -192.48 24.81
CA SER A 8 -69.95 -191.18 25.43
C SER A 8 -68.49 -190.93 25.87
N VAL A 9 -67.91 -189.75 25.50
CA VAL A 9 -67.06 -188.78 26.29
C VAL A 9 -66.93 -187.44 25.49
N GLY A 10 -66.99 -186.22 26.10
CA GLY A 10 -66.38 -184.99 25.52
C GLY A 10 -67.00 -183.61 25.84
N ASN A 11 -66.35 -182.79 26.70
CA ASN A 11 -66.78 -181.42 27.09
C ASN A 11 -65.72 -180.31 26.81
N ASP A 12 -64.54 -180.61 26.23
CA ASP A 12 -63.42 -179.66 26.01
C ASP A 12 -63.39 -178.96 24.63
N ALA A 13 -64.01 -179.55 23.59
CA ALA A 13 -63.91 -179.04 22.21
C ALA A 13 -64.70 -177.73 21.95
N TYR A 14 -65.61 -177.37 22.84
CA TYR A 14 -66.52 -176.24 22.64
C TYR A 14 -65.88 -174.90 23.03
N VAL A 15 -64.92 -174.89 23.96
CA VAL A 15 -64.26 -173.67 24.45
C VAL A 15 -63.17 -173.17 23.49
N ASP A 16 -62.44 -174.08 22.85
CA ASP A 16 -61.42 -173.72 21.83
C ASP A 16 -62.06 -173.14 20.57
N LEU A 17 -63.21 -173.67 20.13
CA LEU A 17 -63.94 -173.13 18.98
C LEU A 17 -64.44 -171.71 19.25
N ASP A 18 -64.96 -171.46 20.47
CA ASP A 18 -65.46 -170.15 20.87
C ASP A 18 -64.32 -169.11 20.96
N ARG A 19 -63.15 -169.52 21.48
CA ARG A 19 -61.93 -168.68 21.49
C ARG A 19 -61.43 -168.36 20.08
N GLN A 20 -61.50 -169.32 19.16
CA GLN A 20 -61.10 -169.14 17.76
C GLN A 20 -62.08 -168.20 17.03
N LEU A 21 -63.38 -168.37 17.27
CA LEU A 21 -64.44 -167.53 16.70
C LEU A 21 -64.30 -166.08 17.21
N LYS A 22 -64.01 -165.90 18.50
CA LYS A 22 -63.73 -164.60 19.10
C LYS A 22 -62.50 -163.92 18.50
N LYS A 23 -61.40 -164.69 18.31
CA LYS A 23 -60.19 -164.18 17.66
C LYS A 23 -60.44 -163.77 16.22
N THR A 24 -61.19 -164.56 15.44
CA THR A 24 -61.53 -164.20 14.05
C THR A 24 -62.47 -163.01 13.96
N THR A 25 -63.37 -162.82 14.94
CA THR A 25 -64.24 -161.64 14.99
C THR A 25 -63.47 -160.39 15.42
N GLU A 26 -62.48 -160.52 16.31
CA GLU A 26 -61.55 -159.44 16.64
C GLU A 26 -60.66 -159.07 15.45
N GLU A 27 -60.06 -160.05 14.75
CA GLU A 27 -59.27 -159.83 13.52
C GLU A 27 -60.13 -159.23 12.40
N LEU A 28 -61.41 -159.64 12.27
CA LEU A 28 -62.35 -159.04 11.32
C LEU A 28 -62.72 -157.61 11.70
N ASN A 29 -62.92 -157.32 12.99
CA ASN A 29 -63.20 -155.97 13.46
C ASN A 29 -61.99 -155.05 13.30
N GLU A 30 -60.76 -155.53 13.53
CA GLU A 30 -59.54 -154.78 13.21
C GLU A 30 -59.38 -154.56 11.71
N ALA A 31 -59.68 -155.57 10.88
CA ALA A 31 -59.68 -155.42 9.43
C ALA A 31 -60.75 -154.43 8.94
N LEU A 32 -61.92 -154.38 9.59
CA LEU A 32 -62.96 -153.41 9.30
C LEU A 32 -62.56 -152.01 9.77
N ALA A 33 -61.99 -151.87 10.97
CA ALA A 33 -61.50 -150.58 11.48
C ALA A 33 -60.38 -150.01 10.61
N THR A 34 -59.42 -150.84 10.18
CA THR A 34 -58.36 -150.42 9.25
C THR A 34 -58.91 -150.09 7.86
N LYS A 35 -59.91 -150.82 7.37
CA LYS A 35 -60.63 -150.47 6.14
C LYS A 35 -61.34 -149.12 6.28
N GLU A 36 -61.98 -148.86 7.42
CA GLU A 36 -62.65 -147.58 7.70
C GLU A 36 -61.64 -146.42 7.75
N GLU A 37 -60.49 -146.60 8.41
CA GLU A 37 -59.40 -145.61 8.44
C GLU A 37 -58.82 -145.35 7.05
N ILE A 38 -58.60 -146.40 6.25
CA ILE A 38 -58.12 -146.23 4.86
C ILE A 38 -59.18 -145.52 4.02
N ALA A 39 -60.47 -145.84 4.19
CA ALA A 39 -61.55 -145.17 3.48
C ALA A 39 -61.64 -143.68 3.86
N GLN A 40 -61.52 -143.35 5.14
CA GLN A 40 -61.44 -141.96 5.62
C GLN A 40 -60.22 -141.26 5.02
N ARG A 41 -59.06 -141.90 5.00
CA ARG A 41 -57.84 -141.31 4.44
C ARG A 41 -57.91 -141.13 2.93
N CYS A 42 -58.54 -142.05 2.21
CA CYS A 42 -58.85 -141.87 0.79
C CYS A 42 -59.80 -140.70 0.59
N HIS A 43 -60.85 -140.57 1.41
CA HIS A 43 -61.78 -139.45 1.31
C HIS A 43 -61.11 -138.10 1.62
N GLU A 44 -60.25 -138.03 2.64
CA GLU A 44 -59.47 -136.84 2.96
C GLU A 44 -58.49 -136.47 1.84
N LEU A 45 -57.84 -137.45 1.21
CA LEU A 45 -56.98 -137.23 0.05
C LEU A 45 -57.77 -136.75 -1.16
N ASP A 46 -58.94 -137.31 -1.43
CA ASP A 46 -59.81 -136.87 -2.52
C ASP A 46 -60.30 -135.43 -2.29
N MET A 47 -60.64 -135.07 -1.04
CA MET A 47 -60.97 -133.69 -0.68
C MET A 47 -59.79 -132.74 -0.87
N GLN A 48 -58.57 -133.14 -0.50
CA GLN A 48 -57.37 -132.33 -0.73
C GLN A 48 -57.05 -132.18 -2.22
N VAL A 49 -57.21 -133.24 -3.01
CA VAL A 49 -57.01 -133.19 -4.46
C VAL A 49 -58.04 -132.27 -5.11
N ALA A 50 -59.30 -132.32 -4.68
CA ALA A 50 -60.35 -131.42 -5.16
C ALA A 50 -60.02 -129.96 -4.80
N ALA A 51 -59.61 -129.69 -3.56
CA ALA A 51 -59.20 -128.35 -3.13
C ALA A 51 -58.00 -127.82 -3.93
N LEU A 52 -56.98 -128.65 -4.15
CA LEU A 52 -55.80 -128.27 -4.95
C LEU A 52 -56.14 -128.08 -6.44
N GLN A 53 -57.11 -128.81 -6.98
CA GLN A 53 -57.60 -128.59 -8.34
C GLN A 53 -58.37 -127.28 -8.47
N GLU A 54 -59.17 -126.93 -7.46
CA GLU A 54 -59.84 -125.64 -7.40
C GLU A 54 -58.82 -124.50 -7.29
N GLU A 55 -57.84 -124.60 -6.41
CA GLU A 55 -56.77 -123.60 -6.27
C GLU A 55 -55.95 -123.46 -7.56
N LYS A 56 -55.58 -124.59 -8.20
CA LYS A 56 -54.89 -124.57 -9.50
C LYS A 56 -55.73 -123.87 -10.57
N SER A 57 -57.03 -124.13 -10.62
CA SER A 57 -57.90 -123.50 -11.61
C SER A 57 -58.09 -122.00 -11.34
N SER A 58 -58.17 -121.59 -10.08
CA SER A 58 -58.18 -120.19 -9.65
C SER A 58 -56.88 -119.47 -10.04
N LEU A 59 -55.71 -120.04 -9.73
CA LEU A 59 -54.40 -119.46 -10.08
C LEU A 59 -54.17 -119.38 -11.59
N LEU A 60 -54.72 -120.33 -12.36
CA LEU A 60 -54.68 -120.27 -13.83
C LEU A 60 -55.55 -119.14 -14.38
N ALA A 61 -56.74 -118.94 -13.82
CA ALA A 61 -57.60 -117.82 -14.19
C ALA A 61 -56.95 -116.47 -13.83
N GLU A 62 -56.32 -116.37 -12.67
CA GLU A 62 -55.59 -115.16 -12.27
C GLU A 62 -54.41 -114.88 -13.19
N ASN A 63 -53.62 -115.91 -13.56
CA ASN A 63 -52.55 -115.77 -14.54
C ASN A 63 -53.05 -115.30 -15.91
N GLN A 64 -54.21 -115.79 -16.37
CA GLN A 64 -54.80 -115.32 -17.62
C GLN A 64 -55.17 -113.84 -17.55
N ILE A 65 -55.79 -113.40 -16.45
CA ILE A 65 -56.13 -111.98 -16.25
C ILE A 65 -54.86 -111.11 -16.19
N LEU A 66 -53.80 -111.58 -15.51
CA LEU A 66 -52.52 -110.87 -15.45
C LEU A 66 -51.84 -110.79 -16.83
N MET A 67 -51.86 -111.86 -17.62
CA MET A 67 -51.35 -111.85 -18.99
C MET A 67 -52.16 -110.91 -19.89
N GLU A 68 -53.48 -110.87 -19.75
CA GLU A 68 -54.32 -109.92 -20.49
C GLU A 68 -54.03 -108.47 -20.11
N ARG A 69 -53.79 -108.16 -18.83
CA ARG A 69 -53.38 -106.83 -18.37
C ARG A 69 -52.00 -106.45 -18.90
N LEU A 70 -51.05 -107.38 -18.92
CA LEU A 70 -49.71 -107.16 -19.46
C LEU A 70 -49.76 -106.87 -20.97
N ASN A 71 -50.53 -107.66 -21.72
CA ASN A 71 -50.74 -107.43 -23.15
C ASN A 71 -51.45 -106.09 -23.43
N GLN A 72 -52.34 -105.65 -22.53
CA GLN A 72 -52.97 -104.32 -22.63
C GLN A 72 -51.96 -103.20 -22.37
N SER A 73 -51.02 -103.36 -21.43
CA SER A 73 -49.92 -102.41 -21.22
C SER A 73 -48.93 -102.37 -22.38
N ASP A 74 -48.64 -103.51 -23.02
CA ASP A 74 -47.80 -103.57 -24.21
C ASP A 74 -48.45 -102.81 -25.39
N SER A 75 -49.79 -102.70 -25.43
CA SER A 75 -50.51 -101.89 -26.42
C SER A 75 -50.31 -100.37 -26.27
N ILE A 76 -49.72 -99.91 -25.16
CA ILE A 76 -49.32 -98.51 -24.95
C ILE A 76 -48.03 -98.22 -25.71
N GLU A 77 -47.15 -99.21 -25.89
CA GLU A 77 -45.92 -99.12 -26.67
C GLU A 77 -46.17 -99.19 -28.19
N ASP A 78 -47.34 -99.70 -28.64
CA ASP A 78 -47.75 -99.68 -30.05
C ASP A 78 -48.35 -98.32 -30.45
N PRO A 79 -47.65 -97.50 -31.27
CA PRO A 79 -48.09 -96.16 -31.65
C PRO A 79 -49.38 -96.14 -32.50
N ASN A 80 -49.84 -97.28 -33.02
CA ASN A 80 -51.09 -97.38 -33.79
C ASN A 80 -52.32 -97.75 -32.97
N SER A 81 -52.16 -98.19 -31.72
CA SER A 81 -53.26 -98.39 -30.78
C SER A 81 -53.90 -97.03 -30.41
N PRO A 82 -55.23 -96.94 -30.20
CA PRO A 82 -55.87 -95.71 -29.72
C PRO A 82 -55.31 -95.22 -28.38
N VAL A 83 -54.82 -96.13 -27.52
CA VAL A 83 -54.16 -95.79 -26.25
C VAL A 83 -52.75 -95.26 -26.51
N GLY A 84 -51.97 -95.91 -27.39
CA GLY A 84 -50.64 -95.47 -27.81
C GLY A 84 -50.64 -94.10 -28.51
N ARG A 85 -51.61 -93.81 -29.39
CA ARG A 85 -51.78 -92.47 -30.02
C ARG A 85 -52.07 -91.38 -29.00
N ARG A 86 -52.93 -91.67 -28.01
CA ARG A 86 -53.25 -90.72 -26.94
C ARG A 86 -52.03 -90.50 -26.04
N HIS A 87 -51.27 -91.56 -25.74
CA HIS A 87 -50.02 -91.47 -24.99
C HIS A 87 -48.98 -90.61 -25.73
N LEU A 88 -48.76 -90.87 -27.02
CA LEU A 88 -47.86 -90.09 -27.87
C LEU A 88 -48.29 -88.62 -27.97
N GLN A 89 -49.58 -88.35 -28.14
CA GLN A 89 -50.11 -86.98 -28.17
C GLN A 89 -49.86 -86.25 -26.84
N LEU A 90 -50.13 -86.91 -25.71
CA LEU A 90 -49.85 -86.35 -24.39
C LEU A 90 -48.35 -86.15 -24.17
N GLN A 91 -47.51 -87.08 -24.64
CA GLN A 91 -46.05 -86.96 -24.59
C GLN A 91 -45.55 -85.75 -25.38
N THR A 92 -45.98 -85.58 -26.64
CA THR A 92 -45.61 -84.40 -27.45
C THR A 92 -46.12 -83.10 -26.83
N GLN A 93 -47.32 -83.10 -26.22
CA GLN A 93 -47.79 -81.93 -25.46
C GLN A 93 -46.94 -81.66 -24.23
N LEU A 94 -46.48 -82.70 -23.53
CA LEU A 94 -45.60 -82.58 -22.37
C LEU A 94 -44.24 -82.02 -22.79
N GLU A 95 -43.68 -82.50 -23.90
CA GLU A 95 -42.45 -81.97 -24.52
C GLU A 95 -42.61 -80.51 -24.94
N GLN A 96 -43.71 -80.13 -25.61
CA GLN A 96 -43.98 -78.74 -25.98
C GLN A 96 -44.11 -77.82 -24.77
N LEU A 97 -44.82 -78.25 -23.71
CA LEU A 97 -44.94 -77.49 -22.48
C LEU A 97 -43.60 -77.38 -21.75
N GLN A 98 -42.76 -78.42 -21.79
CA GLN A 98 -41.40 -78.36 -21.26
C GLN A 98 -40.55 -77.35 -22.03
N GLU A 99 -40.55 -77.39 -23.36
CA GLU A 99 -39.85 -76.41 -24.20
C GLU A 99 -40.33 -74.98 -23.93
N GLU A 100 -41.63 -74.77 -23.82
CA GLU A 100 -42.21 -73.46 -23.48
C GLU A 100 -41.81 -73.01 -22.07
N THR A 101 -41.76 -73.94 -21.10
CA THR A 101 -41.28 -73.65 -19.75
C THR A 101 -39.82 -73.20 -19.76
N PHE A 102 -38.93 -73.92 -20.45
CA PHE A 102 -37.53 -73.52 -20.59
C PHE A 102 -37.37 -72.17 -21.30
N ARG A 103 -38.19 -71.90 -22.32
CA ARG A 103 -38.18 -70.61 -23.03
C ARG A 103 -38.63 -69.46 -22.13
N LEU A 104 -39.69 -69.67 -21.35
CA LEU A 104 -40.20 -68.69 -20.40
C LEU A 104 -39.22 -68.46 -19.25
N GLU A 105 -38.52 -69.50 -18.78
CA GLU A 105 -37.45 -69.39 -17.79
C GLU A 105 -36.28 -68.56 -18.31
N ALA A 106 -35.81 -68.82 -19.54
CA ALA A 106 -34.76 -68.01 -20.17
C ALA A 106 -35.18 -66.54 -20.32
N ALA A 107 -36.40 -66.28 -20.82
CA ALA A 107 -36.91 -64.91 -20.95
C ALA A 107 -37.05 -64.21 -19.58
N LYS A 108 -37.48 -64.94 -18.54
CA LYS A 108 -37.56 -64.43 -17.17
C LYS A 108 -36.17 -64.05 -16.64
N ASP A 109 -35.15 -64.86 -16.92
CA ASP A 109 -33.78 -64.56 -16.55
C ASP A 109 -33.24 -63.33 -17.29
N ASP A 110 -33.52 -63.18 -18.59
CA ASP A 110 -33.17 -61.98 -19.36
C ASP A 110 -33.83 -60.72 -18.80
N TYR A 111 -35.13 -60.79 -18.48
CA TYR A 111 -35.83 -59.66 -17.84
C TYR A 111 -35.29 -59.35 -16.45
N ARG A 112 -34.90 -60.36 -15.67
CA ARG A 112 -34.25 -60.16 -14.36
C ARG A 112 -32.93 -59.41 -14.51
N ILE A 113 -32.07 -59.83 -15.44
CA ILE A 113 -30.79 -59.14 -15.73
C ILE A 113 -31.07 -57.69 -16.16
N ARG A 114 -32.07 -57.47 -17.02
CA ARG A 114 -32.41 -56.12 -17.48
C ARG A 114 -32.92 -55.23 -16.34
N CYS A 115 -33.69 -55.77 -15.41
CA CYS A 115 -34.10 -55.03 -14.21
C CYS A 115 -32.89 -54.66 -13.34
N GLU A 116 -31.95 -55.59 -13.12
CA GLU A 116 -30.72 -55.31 -12.37
C GLU A 116 -29.84 -54.24 -13.04
N GLU A 117 -29.76 -54.22 -14.37
CA GLU A 117 -29.08 -53.16 -15.12
C GLU A 117 -29.74 -51.79 -14.95
N LEU A 118 -31.07 -51.73 -15.08
CA LEU A 118 -31.82 -50.48 -14.91
C LEU A 118 -31.75 -49.97 -13.47
N GLU A 119 -31.74 -50.87 -12.47
CA GLU A 119 -31.54 -50.50 -11.07
C GLU A 119 -30.16 -49.89 -10.82
N LYS A 120 -29.10 -50.42 -11.46
CA LYS A 120 -27.76 -49.84 -11.42
C LYS A 120 -27.72 -48.46 -12.07
N GLU A 121 -28.31 -48.31 -13.26
CA GLU A 121 -28.38 -47.02 -13.95
C GLU A 121 -29.13 -45.97 -13.12
N ILE A 122 -30.25 -46.36 -12.48
CA ILE A 122 -30.98 -45.48 -11.57
C ILE A 122 -30.13 -45.10 -10.35
N ALA A 123 -29.36 -46.03 -9.79
CA ALA A 123 -28.47 -45.75 -8.66
C ALA A 123 -27.34 -44.78 -9.06
N GLU A 124 -26.72 -44.98 -10.22
CA GLU A 124 -25.67 -44.11 -10.76
C GLU A 124 -26.21 -42.70 -11.04
N LEU A 125 -27.39 -42.57 -11.66
CA LEU A 125 -28.03 -41.28 -11.92
C LEU A 125 -28.41 -40.56 -10.62
N ARG A 126 -28.84 -41.29 -9.58
CA ARG A 126 -29.12 -40.71 -8.26
C ARG A 126 -27.84 -40.17 -7.62
N GLN A 127 -26.75 -40.94 -7.65
CA GLN A 127 -25.46 -40.48 -7.15
C GLN A 127 -24.98 -39.22 -7.89
N GLN A 128 -25.06 -39.21 -9.23
CA GLN A 128 -24.72 -38.01 -10.02
C GLN A 128 -25.58 -36.81 -9.65
N THR A 129 -26.87 -37.03 -9.36
CA THR A 129 -27.77 -35.96 -8.91
C THR A 129 -27.33 -35.42 -7.55
N GLU A 130 -26.98 -36.29 -6.61
CA GLU A 130 -26.46 -35.88 -5.30
C GLU A 130 -25.15 -35.08 -5.43
N GLU A 131 -24.21 -35.55 -6.24
CA GLU A 131 -22.96 -34.83 -6.53
C GLU A 131 -23.23 -33.44 -7.12
N LEU A 132 -24.13 -33.33 -8.11
CA LEU A 132 -24.53 -32.04 -8.68
C LEU A 132 -25.20 -31.13 -7.65
N THR A 133 -26.00 -31.67 -6.72
CA THR A 133 -26.60 -30.87 -5.65
C THR A 133 -25.55 -30.34 -4.67
N THR A 134 -24.57 -31.16 -4.26
CA THR A 134 -23.48 -30.70 -3.39
C THR A 134 -22.64 -29.61 -4.05
N LEU A 135 -22.32 -29.76 -5.34
CA LEU A 135 -21.59 -28.74 -6.10
C LEU A 135 -22.38 -27.43 -6.21
N ALA A 136 -23.71 -27.50 -6.34
CA ALA A 136 -24.56 -26.31 -6.36
C ALA A 136 -24.61 -25.60 -5.00
N GLU A 137 -24.62 -26.35 -3.90
CA GLU A 137 -24.53 -25.80 -2.54
C GLU A 137 -23.17 -25.13 -2.30
N GLU A 138 -22.06 -25.74 -2.73
CA GLU A 138 -20.73 -25.15 -2.67
C GLU A 138 -20.63 -23.86 -3.50
N ALA A 139 -21.18 -23.87 -4.72
CA ALA A 139 -21.22 -22.68 -5.58
C ALA A 139 -22.02 -21.54 -4.93
N GLN A 140 -23.12 -21.86 -4.22
CA GLN A 140 -23.90 -20.89 -3.48
C GLN A 140 -23.13 -20.34 -2.25
N SER A 141 -22.45 -21.20 -1.50
CA SER A 141 -21.59 -20.78 -0.38
C SER A 141 -20.45 -19.87 -0.84
N LEU A 142 -19.79 -20.19 -1.95
CA LEU A 142 -18.73 -19.36 -2.53
C LEU A 142 -19.27 -18.00 -3.01
N LYS A 143 -20.49 -17.97 -3.54
CA LYS A 143 -21.15 -16.71 -3.93
C LYS A 143 -21.41 -15.83 -2.71
N ASP A 144 -21.91 -16.41 -1.61
CA ASP A 144 -22.13 -15.67 -0.36
C ASP A 144 -20.80 -15.14 0.21
N GLU A 145 -19.72 -15.92 0.14
CA GLU A 145 -18.37 -15.47 0.51
C GLU A 145 -17.88 -14.30 -0.37
N ILE A 146 -18.08 -14.38 -1.68
CA ILE A 146 -17.76 -13.29 -2.61
C ILE A 146 -18.53 -12.01 -2.26
N ASP A 147 -19.81 -12.12 -1.89
CA ASP A 147 -20.62 -10.95 -1.53
C ASP A 147 -20.16 -10.33 -0.20
N VAL A 148 -19.74 -11.14 0.78
CA VAL A 148 -19.08 -10.64 2.00
C VAL A 148 -17.77 -9.93 1.67
N LEU A 149 -16.95 -10.51 0.79
CA LEU A 149 -15.69 -9.91 0.36
C LEU A 149 -15.93 -8.59 -0.40
N ARG A 150 -16.93 -8.51 -1.28
CA ARG A 150 -17.34 -7.26 -1.94
C ARG A 150 -17.71 -6.17 -0.94
N HIS A 151 -18.53 -6.49 0.06
CA HIS A 151 -18.88 -5.52 1.09
C HIS A 151 -17.64 -5.05 1.88
N SER A 152 -16.72 -5.95 2.17
CA SER A 152 -15.45 -5.61 2.83
C SER A 152 -14.57 -4.71 1.96
N SER A 153 -14.53 -4.96 0.64
CA SER A 153 -13.81 -4.15 -0.35
C SER A 153 -14.39 -2.73 -0.42
N ASP A 154 -15.71 -2.58 -0.44
CA ASP A 154 -16.36 -1.26 -0.42
C ASP A 154 -16.03 -0.48 0.85
N LYS A 155 -15.91 -1.18 1.98
CA LYS A 155 -15.48 -0.57 3.25
C LYS A 155 -14.03 -0.11 3.17
N VAL A 156 -13.14 -0.89 2.56
CA VAL A 156 -11.75 -0.49 2.31
C VAL A 156 -11.69 0.75 1.42
N ALA A 157 -12.42 0.78 0.30
CA ALA A 157 -12.46 1.94 -0.58
C ALA A 157 -12.93 3.23 0.13
N LYS A 158 -13.91 3.13 1.03
CA LYS A 158 -14.34 4.26 1.88
C LYS A 158 -13.25 4.72 2.84
N LEU A 159 -12.53 3.79 3.46
CA LEU A 159 -11.40 4.11 4.35
C LEU A 159 -10.25 4.74 3.58
N GLU A 160 -9.95 4.26 2.37
CA GLU A 160 -8.94 4.84 1.49
C GLU A 160 -9.30 6.28 1.11
N SER A 161 -10.55 6.55 0.76
CA SER A 161 -11.03 7.92 0.50
C SER A 161 -10.88 8.84 1.72
N GLN A 162 -11.17 8.33 2.93
CA GLN A 162 -10.96 9.09 4.17
C GLN A 162 -9.48 9.38 4.41
N VAL A 163 -8.60 8.40 4.23
CA VAL A 163 -7.15 8.57 4.34
C VAL A 163 -6.65 9.64 3.37
N GLU A 164 -7.13 9.62 2.13
CA GLU A 164 -6.77 10.62 1.13
C GLU A 164 -7.23 12.03 1.52
N SER A 165 -8.43 12.15 2.09
CA SER A 165 -8.93 13.42 2.64
C SER A 165 -8.07 13.93 3.80
N TYR A 166 -7.54 13.03 4.65
CA TYR A 166 -6.66 13.41 5.76
C TYR A 166 -5.27 13.78 5.28
N LYS A 167 -4.72 13.11 4.26
CA LYS A 167 -3.45 13.52 3.63
C LYS A 167 -3.54 14.93 3.08
N LYS A 168 -4.60 15.26 2.34
CA LYS A 168 -4.81 16.61 1.83
C LYS A 168 -4.86 17.65 2.94
N LYS A 169 -5.56 17.36 4.05
CA LYS A 169 -5.57 18.24 5.23
C LYS A 169 -4.19 18.41 5.87
N LEU A 170 -3.35 17.37 5.85
CA LEU A 170 -1.97 17.46 6.34
C LEU A 170 -1.07 18.30 5.43
N GLU A 171 -1.26 18.20 4.11
CA GLU A 171 -0.60 19.07 3.13
C GLU A 171 -0.97 20.54 3.37
N ASP A 172 -2.27 20.84 3.51
CA ASP A 172 -2.78 22.18 3.82
C ASP A 172 -2.20 22.71 5.15
N LEU A 173 -2.09 21.86 6.19
CA LEU A 173 -1.42 22.22 7.45
C LEU A 173 0.08 22.47 7.27
N GLY A 174 0.73 21.73 6.37
CA GLY A 174 2.13 21.95 5.99
C GLY A 174 2.32 23.32 5.33
N ASP A 175 1.43 23.70 4.42
CA ASP A 175 1.44 25.02 3.78
C ASP A 175 1.18 26.15 4.78
N LEU A 176 0.21 25.98 5.67
CA LEU A 176 -0.07 26.96 6.72
C LEU A 176 1.15 27.15 7.64
N ARG A 177 1.85 26.07 8.01
CA ARG A 177 3.11 26.16 8.79
C ARG A 177 4.19 26.94 8.04
N ARG A 178 4.34 26.74 6.73
CA ARG A 178 5.28 27.53 5.89
C ARG A 178 4.87 29.01 5.87
N GLN A 179 3.58 29.30 5.74
CA GLN A 179 3.06 30.66 5.77
C GLN A 179 3.32 31.35 7.11
N VAL A 180 3.12 30.65 8.23
CA VAL A 180 3.45 31.17 9.57
C VAL A 180 4.93 31.50 9.66
N LYS A 181 5.82 30.61 9.24
CA LYS A 181 7.27 30.86 9.26
C LYS A 181 7.65 32.09 8.41
N LEU A 182 7.06 32.24 7.23
CA LEU A 182 7.28 33.44 6.39
C LEU A 182 6.78 34.72 7.06
N LEU A 183 5.68 34.67 7.80
CA LEU A 183 5.17 35.82 8.56
C LEU A 183 6.08 36.14 9.76
N GLU A 184 6.60 35.13 10.46
CA GLU A 184 7.57 35.30 11.55
C GLU A 184 8.89 35.93 11.05
N GLU A 185 9.41 35.47 9.91
CA GLU A 185 10.59 36.05 9.26
C GLU A 185 10.37 37.51 8.87
N LYS A 186 9.20 37.83 8.26
CA LYS A 186 8.83 39.21 7.94
C LYS A 186 8.68 40.07 9.19
N ASN A 187 8.10 39.56 10.27
CA ASN A 187 7.95 40.30 11.51
C ASN A 187 9.33 40.59 12.15
N THR A 188 10.22 39.60 12.13
CA THR A 188 11.62 39.78 12.58
C THR A 188 12.34 40.85 11.76
N MET A 189 12.14 40.86 10.44
CA MET A 189 12.68 41.88 9.55
C MET A 189 12.12 43.28 9.86
N TYR A 190 10.81 43.40 10.12
CA TYR A 190 10.21 44.68 10.53
C TYR A 190 10.73 45.16 11.89
N MET A 191 10.96 44.25 12.83
CA MET A 191 11.55 44.57 14.13
C MET A 191 12.99 45.07 13.96
N GLN A 192 13.83 44.38 13.18
CA GLN A 192 15.19 44.82 12.86
C GLN A 192 15.22 46.20 12.19
N ASN A 193 14.33 46.43 11.21
CA ASN A 193 14.22 47.72 10.54
C ASN A 193 13.80 48.82 11.52
N THR A 194 12.85 48.54 12.41
CA THR A 194 12.43 49.48 13.46
C THR A 194 13.61 49.86 14.36
N VAL A 195 14.38 48.89 14.82
CA VAL A 195 15.58 49.14 15.65
C VAL A 195 16.61 49.99 14.91
N SER A 196 16.88 49.70 13.63
CA SER A 196 17.79 50.51 12.80
C SER A 196 17.32 51.95 12.68
N LEU A 197 16.03 52.16 12.44
CA LEU A 197 15.43 53.50 12.36
C LEU A 197 15.49 54.23 13.70
N GLU A 198 15.30 53.53 14.83
CA GLU A 198 15.47 54.11 16.16
C GLU A 198 16.92 54.54 16.45
N GLU A 199 17.90 53.78 15.98
CA GLU A 199 19.31 54.15 16.07
C GLU A 199 19.64 55.37 15.21
N GLU A 200 19.14 55.43 13.98
CA GLU A 200 19.26 56.60 13.11
C GLU A 200 18.61 57.84 13.75
N LEU A 201 17.44 57.67 14.35
CA LEU A 201 16.75 58.74 15.06
C LEU A 201 17.56 59.23 16.28
N ARG A 202 18.20 58.31 17.04
CA ARG A 202 19.11 58.70 18.13
C ARG A 202 20.28 59.53 17.61
N LYS A 203 20.93 59.10 16.53
CA LYS A 203 22.04 59.84 15.90
C LYS A 203 21.59 61.23 15.43
N ALA A 204 20.43 61.31 14.77
CA ALA A 204 19.85 62.58 14.33
C ALA A 204 19.56 63.52 15.51
N ASN A 205 19.04 62.99 16.63
CA ASN A 205 18.80 63.77 17.84
C ASN A 205 20.09 64.28 18.48
N THR A 206 21.16 63.48 18.51
CA THR A 206 22.48 63.93 18.98
C THR A 206 23.04 65.04 18.11
N ALA A 207 23.00 64.89 16.78
CA ALA A 207 23.42 65.91 15.84
C ALA A 207 22.60 67.21 15.98
N ARG A 208 21.28 67.09 16.22
CA ARG A 208 20.41 68.25 16.49
C ARG A 208 20.81 68.98 17.78
N SER A 209 21.14 68.25 18.85
CA SER A 209 21.62 68.84 20.11
C SER A 209 22.95 69.58 19.92
N GLN A 210 23.88 69.00 19.15
CA GLN A 210 25.13 69.65 18.78
C GLN A 210 24.87 70.93 17.97
N LEU A 211 24.00 70.88 16.98
CA LEU A 211 23.62 72.06 16.17
C LEU A 211 23.00 73.17 17.02
N GLU A 212 22.20 72.84 18.04
CA GLU A 212 21.66 73.83 18.97
C GLU A 212 22.75 74.47 19.84
N THR A 213 23.77 73.70 20.21
CA THR A 213 24.95 74.20 20.93
C THR A 213 25.76 75.15 20.04
N TYR A 214 26.03 74.77 18.79
CA TYR A 214 26.72 75.63 17.82
C TYR A 214 25.92 76.91 17.52
N LYS A 215 24.58 76.83 17.45
CA LYS A 215 23.73 78.03 17.34
C LYS A 215 23.90 78.97 18.53
N ARG A 216 23.91 78.46 19.76
CA ARG A 216 24.17 79.29 20.96
C ARG A 216 25.55 79.93 20.90
N GLN A 217 26.58 79.17 20.54
CA GLN A 217 27.93 79.70 20.37
C GLN A 217 27.99 80.80 19.29
N ALA A 218 27.30 80.62 18.17
CA ALA A 218 27.22 81.63 17.12
C ALA A 218 26.56 82.93 17.62
N VAL A 219 25.48 82.83 18.39
CA VAL A 219 24.81 84.00 19.01
C VAL A 219 25.72 84.70 20.04
N GLU A 220 26.43 83.93 20.87
CA GLU A 220 27.40 84.48 21.82
C GLU A 220 28.54 85.22 21.13
N LEU A 221 29.11 84.64 20.07
CA LEU A 221 30.14 85.29 19.25
C LEU A 221 29.60 86.55 18.55
N GLN A 222 28.37 86.50 18.03
CA GLN A 222 27.72 87.67 17.45
C GLN A 222 27.51 88.79 18.47
N ASN A 223 27.11 88.45 19.70
CA ASN A 223 26.98 89.43 20.79
C ASN A 223 28.33 90.03 21.15
N ARG A 224 29.39 89.21 21.31
CA ARG A 224 30.76 89.69 21.55
C ARG A 224 31.25 90.60 20.43
N LEU A 225 31.03 90.22 19.17
CA LEU A 225 31.37 91.06 18.02
C LEU A 225 30.62 92.40 18.07
N SER A 226 29.34 92.40 18.45
CA SER A 226 28.56 93.63 18.60
C SER A 226 29.08 94.52 19.75
N GLU A 227 29.56 93.92 20.84
CA GLU A 227 30.17 94.64 21.96
C GLU A 227 31.52 95.24 21.58
N GLU A 228 32.39 94.49 20.91
CA GLU A 228 33.66 94.99 20.38
C GLU A 228 33.45 96.07 19.33
N SER A 229 32.45 95.92 18.45
CA SER A 229 32.06 96.98 17.51
C SER A 229 31.65 98.25 18.25
N LYS A 230 30.79 98.15 19.28
CA LYS A 230 30.39 99.31 20.11
C LYS A 230 31.57 99.93 20.85
N LYS A 231 32.55 99.14 21.29
CA LYS A 231 33.78 99.65 21.93
C LYS A 231 34.65 100.39 20.91
N ALA A 232 34.82 99.81 19.72
CA ALA A 232 35.54 100.44 18.61
C ALA A 232 34.91 101.79 18.24
N ASP A 233 33.58 101.86 18.12
CA ASP A 233 32.85 103.10 17.83
C ASP A 233 33.07 104.18 18.92
N LYS A 234 33.08 103.77 20.21
CA LYS A 234 33.40 104.68 21.32
C LYS A 234 34.82 105.23 21.24
N LEU A 235 35.80 104.37 20.98
CA LEU A 235 37.20 104.77 20.85
C LEU A 235 37.41 105.68 19.63
N ASP A 236 36.73 105.41 18.51
CA ASP A 236 36.75 106.27 17.33
C ASP A 236 36.18 107.67 17.64
N TYR A 237 35.06 107.74 18.36
CA TYR A 237 34.50 109.02 18.83
C TYR A 237 35.47 109.78 19.75
N GLU A 238 36.11 109.09 20.70
CA GLU A 238 37.10 109.71 21.58
C GLU A 238 38.35 110.19 20.82
N CYS A 239 38.83 109.41 19.85
CA CYS A 239 39.93 109.79 18.98
C CYS A 239 39.58 111.03 18.16
N LYS A 240 38.37 111.09 17.57
CA LYS A 240 37.86 112.27 16.86
C LYS A 240 37.81 113.50 17.75
N ARG A 241 37.24 113.38 18.96
CA ARG A 241 37.18 114.47 19.95
C ARG A 241 38.57 114.96 20.37
N LEU A 242 39.50 114.04 20.64
CA LEU A 242 40.88 114.40 20.99
C LEU A 242 41.59 115.08 19.81
N LYS A 243 41.37 114.59 18.58
CA LYS A 243 41.89 115.21 17.35
C LYS A 243 41.36 116.63 17.18
N GLU A 244 40.05 116.86 17.34
CA GLU A 244 39.47 118.21 17.32
C GLU A 244 40.08 119.13 18.38
N LYS A 245 40.37 118.61 19.58
CA LYS A 245 41.05 119.37 20.65
C LYS A 245 42.51 119.67 20.30
N VAL A 246 43.23 118.73 19.69
CA VAL A 246 44.58 118.95 19.18
C VAL A 246 44.56 120.01 18.08
N ASP A 247 43.61 119.94 17.15
CA ASP A 247 43.43 120.92 16.07
C ASP A 247 43.10 122.32 16.63
N SER A 248 42.27 122.42 17.68
CA SER A 248 41.97 123.71 18.33
C SER A 248 43.19 124.30 19.04
N LEU A 249 43.94 123.48 19.78
CA LEU A 249 45.17 123.91 20.44
C LEU A 249 46.26 124.28 19.42
N GLN A 250 46.32 123.58 18.29
CA GLN A 250 47.24 123.88 17.20
C GLN A 250 46.89 125.23 16.56
N LYS A 251 45.60 125.52 16.31
CA LYS A 251 45.15 126.84 15.84
C LYS A 251 45.48 127.96 16.84
N GLU A 252 45.28 127.74 18.13
CA GLU A 252 45.62 128.71 19.18
C GLU A 252 47.13 128.95 19.26
N LYS A 253 47.93 127.88 19.22
CA LYS A 253 49.39 127.94 19.13
C LYS A 253 49.84 128.72 17.90
N ASP A 254 49.25 128.47 16.73
CA ASP A 254 49.60 129.19 15.51
C ASP A 254 49.17 130.66 15.59
N ARG A 255 48.03 130.99 16.20
CA ARG A 255 47.63 132.37 16.52
C ARG A 255 48.64 133.06 17.44
N LEU A 256 49.01 132.44 18.56
CA LEU A 256 50.03 132.98 19.47
C LEU A 256 51.40 133.12 18.78
N ARG A 257 51.74 132.22 17.87
CA ARG A 257 52.93 132.36 17.03
C ARG A 257 52.84 133.60 16.14
N THR A 258 51.71 133.82 15.48
CA THR A 258 51.49 135.03 14.65
C THR A 258 51.50 136.31 15.48
N GLU A 259 50.88 136.34 16.67
CA GLU A 259 50.93 137.47 17.60
C GLU A 259 52.36 137.72 18.10
N ARG A 260 53.11 136.65 18.40
CA ARG A 260 54.54 136.75 18.75
C ARG A 260 55.36 137.27 17.57
N ASP A 261 55.08 136.83 16.35
CA ASP A 261 55.79 137.28 15.14
C ASP A 261 55.49 138.75 14.82
N SER A 262 54.24 139.21 14.95
CA SER A 262 53.91 140.63 14.81
C SER A 262 54.49 141.49 15.94
N LEU A 263 54.54 140.99 17.17
CA LEU A 263 55.24 141.67 18.26
C LEU A 263 56.76 141.71 18.03
N LYS A 264 57.35 140.66 17.47
CA LYS A 264 58.76 140.70 17.03
C LYS A 264 58.96 141.73 15.93
N GLU A 265 58.08 141.77 14.94
CA GLU A 265 58.12 142.76 13.86
C GLU A 265 58.00 144.18 14.41
N THR A 266 57.05 144.48 15.30
CA THR A 266 56.97 145.80 15.96
C THR A 266 58.20 146.12 16.83
N ILE A 267 58.79 145.14 17.51
CA ILE A 267 60.07 145.33 18.23
C ILE A 267 61.21 145.63 17.24
N GLU A 268 61.25 144.94 16.10
CA GLU A 268 62.22 145.18 15.03
C GLU A 268 62.00 146.55 14.38
N GLU A 269 60.76 146.98 14.16
CA GLU A 269 60.41 148.34 13.71
C GLU A 269 60.84 149.38 14.74
N LEU A 270 60.57 149.18 16.02
CA LEU A 270 61.02 150.07 17.10
C LEU A 270 62.55 150.10 17.24
N ARG A 271 63.23 148.96 17.03
CA ARG A 271 64.69 148.90 16.93
C ARG A 271 65.20 149.60 15.68
N CYS A 272 64.49 149.53 14.56
CA CYS A 272 64.80 150.27 13.33
C CYS A 272 64.60 151.77 13.53
N VAL A 273 63.58 152.21 14.26
CA VAL A 273 63.38 153.62 14.64
C VAL A 273 64.46 154.09 15.61
N GLN A 274 64.87 153.26 16.58
CA GLN A 274 66.02 153.55 17.47
C GLN A 274 67.37 153.49 16.75
N ALA A 275 67.52 152.66 15.72
CA ALA A 275 68.71 152.58 14.89
C ALA A 275 68.76 153.68 13.80
N GLN A 276 67.62 154.25 13.40
CA GLN A 276 67.56 155.39 12.47
C GLN A 276 67.92 156.72 13.12
N GLU A 277 67.87 156.85 14.46
CA GLU A 277 68.35 158.05 15.18
C GLU A 277 69.86 158.02 15.51
N GLY A 278 70.59 156.95 15.17
CA GLY A 278 72.03 156.80 15.42
C GLY A 278 72.82 156.36 14.19
N GLN A 279 73.21 157.32 13.35
CA GLN A 279 74.37 157.25 12.43
C GLN A 279 74.32 156.15 11.34
N LEU A 280 73.90 156.47 10.11
CA LEU A 280 74.78 156.92 9.02
C LEU A 280 76.10 156.13 8.86
N THR A 281 76.22 155.49 7.69
CA THR A 281 77.42 155.18 6.86
C THR A 281 77.80 153.70 6.65
N THR A 282 78.18 153.43 5.39
CA THR A 282 78.90 152.27 4.82
C THR A 282 78.08 151.01 4.51
N THR A 283 77.60 150.78 3.29
CA THR A 283 78.30 150.36 2.04
C THR A 283 78.85 148.92 2.07
N GLY A 284 78.18 148.02 1.32
CA GLY A 284 78.82 146.97 0.50
C GLY A 284 78.62 145.50 0.91
N LEU A 285 77.91 144.72 0.08
CA LEU A 285 78.41 143.54 -0.71
C LEU A 285 77.31 142.50 -1.07
N MET A 286 77.45 141.93 -2.28
CA MET A 286 76.79 140.78 -2.97
C MET A 286 76.72 139.47 -2.15
N PRO A 287 75.94 138.39 -2.51
CA PRO A 287 75.83 137.66 -3.82
C PRO A 287 74.38 137.22 -4.22
N LEU A 288 74.00 136.83 -5.46
CA LEU A 288 74.40 135.77 -6.42
C LEU A 288 74.12 134.30 -5.98
N GLY A 289 73.23 133.63 -6.74
CA GLY A 289 73.20 132.17 -6.95
C GLY A 289 72.30 131.36 -5.99
N ARG A 290 71.84 130.14 -6.29
CA ARG A 290 71.95 129.24 -7.46
C ARG A 290 71.26 127.92 -7.02
N GLN A 291 70.70 127.17 -7.99
CA GLN A 291 70.49 125.70 -7.96
C GLN A 291 69.34 125.18 -7.06
N GLU A 292 68.23 124.62 -7.57
CA GLU A 292 68.11 123.36 -8.36
C GLU A 292 69.16 122.33 -7.97
N PRO A 293 68.74 121.13 -7.52
CA PRO A 293 68.63 120.09 -8.54
C PRO A 293 67.44 119.16 -8.32
N SER A 294 66.63 119.01 -9.37
CA SER A 294 66.55 117.76 -10.14
C SER A 294 66.87 116.45 -9.37
N ASP A 295 65.92 115.52 -9.40
CA ASP A 295 66.20 114.25 -10.06
C ASP A 295 64.94 113.78 -10.81
N SER A 296 64.92 113.90 -12.15
CA SER A 296 65.72 113.13 -13.13
C SER A 296 64.99 111.84 -13.46
N LEU A 297 64.20 111.86 -14.54
CA LEU A 297 64.66 111.48 -15.88
C LEU A 297 65.02 109.99 -15.94
N ALA A 298 63.99 109.16 -15.91
CA ALA A 298 64.06 107.74 -16.26
C ALA A 298 62.82 107.28 -17.04
N ALA A 299 62.20 108.16 -17.83
CA ALA A 299 61.04 107.81 -18.67
C ALA A 299 61.32 107.85 -20.19
N GLU A 300 62.50 108.29 -20.61
CA GLU A 300 62.77 108.54 -22.02
C GLU A 300 64.18 108.09 -22.41
N ILE A 301 64.37 106.78 -22.45
CA ILE A 301 65.18 105.98 -23.39
C ILE A 301 64.95 104.52 -22.96
N VAL A 302 63.88 103.92 -23.48
CA VAL A 302 63.72 102.45 -23.45
C VAL A 302 63.28 102.08 -24.85
N THR A 303 64.21 101.53 -25.64
CA THR A 303 63.96 101.05 -26.99
C THR A 303 62.85 99.98 -26.99
N PRO A 304 62.09 99.84 -28.09
CA PRO A 304 60.96 98.91 -28.17
C PRO A 304 61.32 97.47 -27.76
N GLU A 305 62.54 97.00 -28.03
CA GLU A 305 62.99 95.65 -27.68
C GLU A 305 63.12 95.43 -26.15
N ILE A 306 63.43 96.48 -25.39
CA ILE A 306 63.57 96.40 -23.93
C ILE A 306 62.20 96.42 -23.26
N LYS A 307 61.22 97.17 -23.79
CA LYS A 307 59.83 97.12 -23.33
C LYS A 307 59.19 95.75 -23.59
N GLU A 308 59.48 95.13 -24.75
CA GLU A 308 59.02 93.77 -25.05
C GLU A 308 59.66 92.73 -24.13
N LYS A 309 60.97 92.81 -23.87
CA LYS A 309 61.64 91.95 -22.87
C LYS A 309 61.12 92.16 -21.46
N LEU A 310 60.84 93.40 -21.05
CA LEU A 310 60.27 93.70 -19.73
C LEU A 310 58.86 93.13 -19.59
N ILE A 311 58.01 93.26 -20.61
CA ILE A 311 56.66 92.69 -20.61
C ILE A 311 56.73 91.15 -20.64
N ARG A 312 57.63 90.55 -21.43
CA ARG A 312 57.85 89.09 -21.41
C ARG A 312 58.35 88.60 -20.06
N LEU A 313 59.34 89.26 -19.46
CA LEU A 313 59.87 88.90 -18.14
C LEU A 313 58.86 89.18 -17.01
N GLN A 314 58.01 90.20 -17.13
CA GLN A 314 56.89 90.44 -16.20
C GLN A 314 55.81 89.38 -16.35
N HIS A 315 55.51 88.96 -17.58
CA HIS A 315 54.57 87.88 -17.85
C HIS A 315 55.12 86.52 -17.38
N GLU A 316 56.38 86.23 -17.64
CA GLU A 316 57.08 85.03 -17.18
C GLU A 316 57.17 85.00 -15.64
N ASN A 317 57.54 86.10 -14.98
CA ASN A 317 57.48 86.18 -13.51
C ASN A 317 56.05 86.00 -12.97
N LYS A 318 55.04 86.55 -13.65
CA LYS A 318 53.64 86.35 -13.26
C LYS A 318 53.21 84.89 -13.41
N MET A 319 53.63 84.22 -14.48
CA MET A 319 53.34 82.81 -14.73
C MET A 319 54.10 81.88 -13.77
N LEU A 320 55.37 82.18 -13.47
CA LEU A 320 56.15 81.46 -12.46
C LEU A 320 55.54 81.60 -11.07
N LYS A 321 55.05 82.79 -10.72
CA LYS A 321 54.37 83.04 -9.45
C LYS A 321 53.06 82.25 -9.33
N LEU A 322 52.25 82.20 -10.39
CA LEU A 322 51.03 81.40 -10.43
C LEU A 322 51.31 79.88 -10.35
N ASN A 323 52.36 79.39 -11.02
CA ASN A 323 52.76 77.98 -10.93
C ASN A 323 53.29 77.62 -9.54
N GLN A 324 54.03 78.52 -8.90
CA GLN A 324 54.53 78.34 -7.55
C GLN A 324 53.40 78.40 -6.51
N GLU A 325 52.45 79.33 -6.67
CA GLU A 325 51.21 79.39 -5.88
C GLU A 325 50.36 78.11 -6.05
N GLY A 326 50.33 77.50 -7.23
CA GLY A 326 49.68 76.20 -7.45
C GLY A 326 50.32 75.07 -6.65
N SER A 327 51.65 74.92 -6.74
CA SER A 327 52.40 73.90 -5.99
C SER A 327 52.32 74.12 -4.48
N ASP A 328 52.34 75.37 -4.03
CA ASP A 328 52.25 75.70 -2.61
C ASP A 328 50.81 75.51 -2.10
N ASN A 329 49.79 75.80 -2.91
CA ASN A 329 48.40 75.48 -2.57
C ASN A 329 48.14 73.97 -2.44
N GLU A 330 48.73 73.14 -3.30
CA GLU A 330 48.65 71.68 -3.18
C GLU A 330 49.32 71.18 -1.90
N LYS A 331 50.50 71.73 -1.54
CA LYS A 331 51.17 71.42 -0.26
C LYS A 331 50.36 71.89 0.94
N ILE A 332 49.76 73.08 0.87
CA ILE A 332 48.89 73.61 1.93
C ILE A 332 47.66 72.72 2.10
N ALA A 333 47.03 72.28 1.02
CA ALA A 333 45.88 71.38 1.05
C ALA A 333 46.25 70.01 1.64
N LEU A 334 47.41 69.46 1.27
CA LEU A 334 47.91 68.21 1.85
C LEU A 334 48.23 68.36 3.35
N LEU A 335 48.87 69.46 3.75
CA LEU A 335 49.16 69.75 5.16
C LEU A 335 47.86 69.96 5.96
N GLN A 336 46.84 70.57 5.36
CA GLN A 336 45.51 70.71 5.97
C GLN A 336 44.84 69.35 6.15
N SER A 337 44.85 68.48 5.13
CA SER A 337 44.33 67.11 5.25
C SER A 337 45.04 66.31 6.34
N LEU A 338 46.37 66.38 6.42
CA LEU A 338 47.13 65.68 7.44
C LEU A 338 46.89 66.26 8.85
N LEU A 339 46.69 67.57 8.95
CA LEU A 339 46.32 68.23 10.21
C LEU A 339 44.92 67.81 10.66
N ASP A 340 43.97 67.72 9.74
CA ASP A 340 42.60 67.27 10.01
C ASP A 340 42.58 65.80 10.44
N ASP A 341 43.33 64.93 9.77
CA ASP A 341 43.49 63.52 10.18
C ASP A 341 44.14 63.38 11.56
N ALA A 342 45.18 64.17 11.84
CA ALA A 342 45.82 64.20 13.16
C ALA A 342 44.87 64.71 14.24
N ASN A 343 44.03 65.71 13.93
CA ASN A 343 43.02 66.24 14.85
C ASN A 343 41.89 65.24 15.09
N LEU A 344 41.43 64.51 14.07
CA LEU A 344 40.47 63.43 14.22
C LEU A 344 41.02 62.34 15.15
N ARG A 345 42.27 61.91 14.92
CA ARG A 345 42.93 60.92 15.76
C ARG A 345 43.09 61.39 17.22
N LYS A 346 43.42 62.67 17.41
CA LYS A 346 43.49 63.28 18.74
C LYS A 346 42.12 63.27 19.43
N ASN A 347 41.06 63.65 18.73
CA ASN A 347 39.70 63.66 19.27
C ASN A 347 39.23 62.25 19.64
N GLU A 348 39.53 61.23 18.82
CA GLU A 348 39.27 59.82 19.15
C GLU A 348 39.95 59.43 20.46
N LEU A 349 41.25 59.69 20.59
CA LEU A 349 42.01 59.38 21.81
C LEU A 349 41.50 60.15 23.03
N GLU A 350 41.08 61.40 22.88
CA GLU A 350 40.46 62.18 23.97
C GLU A 350 39.13 61.56 24.42
N THR A 351 38.31 61.07 23.48
CA THR A 351 37.05 60.38 23.81
C THR A 351 37.28 59.04 24.49
N GLU A 352 38.24 58.25 24.00
CA GLU A 352 38.66 57.00 24.63
C GLU A 352 39.19 57.26 26.05
N ASN A 353 40.05 58.28 26.23
CA ASN A 353 40.58 58.64 27.54
C ASN A 353 39.46 59.06 28.51
N ARG A 354 38.45 59.82 28.03
CA ARG A 354 37.28 60.18 28.84
C ARG A 354 36.47 58.97 29.27
N LEU A 355 36.25 58.01 28.37
CA LEU A 355 35.54 56.77 28.67
C LEU A 355 36.32 55.89 29.65
N VAL A 356 37.64 55.79 29.50
CA VAL A 356 38.51 55.06 30.43
C VAL A 356 38.50 55.71 31.81
N ASN A 357 38.58 57.05 31.90
CA ASN A 357 38.47 57.76 33.18
C ASN A 357 37.09 57.60 33.82
N GLN A 358 36.01 57.57 33.02
CA GLN A 358 34.67 57.30 33.54
C GLN A 358 34.57 55.88 34.12
N ARG A 359 35.11 54.87 33.42
CA ARG A 359 35.19 53.50 33.95
C ARG A 359 36.07 53.42 35.19
N LEU A 360 37.16 54.17 35.25
CA LEU A 360 38.03 54.23 36.43
C LEU A 360 37.28 54.80 37.63
N LEU A 361 36.50 55.88 37.44
CA LEU A 361 35.65 56.47 38.48
C LEU A 361 34.54 55.50 38.92
N GLU A 362 33.91 54.78 37.99
CA GLU A 362 32.91 53.75 38.32
C GLU A 362 33.53 52.61 39.14
N VAL A 363 34.71 52.13 38.75
CA VAL A 363 35.44 51.10 39.50
C VAL A 363 35.92 51.64 40.86
N GLN A 364 36.40 52.88 40.94
CA GLN A 364 36.75 53.52 42.20
C GLN A 364 35.54 53.68 43.10
N SER A 365 34.39 54.10 42.57
CA SER A 365 33.13 54.18 43.33
C SER A 365 32.69 52.80 43.82
N GLN A 366 32.82 51.75 43.03
CA GLN A 366 32.50 50.38 43.46
C GLN A 366 33.48 49.89 44.53
N VAL A 367 34.78 50.21 44.41
CA VAL A 367 35.80 49.89 45.42
C VAL A 367 35.57 50.68 46.70
N GLU A 368 35.21 51.97 46.61
CA GLU A 368 34.83 52.81 47.75
C GLU A 368 33.54 52.33 48.40
N GLU A 369 32.54 51.90 47.62
CA GLU A 369 31.29 51.35 48.13
C GLU A 369 31.52 50.00 48.81
N LEU A 370 32.41 49.16 48.27
CA LEU A 370 32.85 47.92 48.90
C LEU A 370 33.67 48.19 50.17
N GLN A 371 34.62 49.14 50.16
CA GLN A 371 35.36 49.56 51.36
C GLN A 371 34.44 50.15 52.42
N LYS A 372 33.46 50.97 52.01
CA LYS A 372 32.46 51.55 52.90
C LYS A 372 31.50 50.49 53.43
N SER A 373 31.14 49.48 52.64
CA SER A 373 30.33 48.34 53.11
C SER A 373 31.10 47.48 54.12
N LEU A 374 32.43 47.37 53.96
CA LEU A 374 33.32 46.68 54.90
C LEU A 374 33.51 47.50 56.19
N GLN A 375 33.66 48.82 56.06
CA GLN A 375 33.77 49.75 57.20
C GLN A 375 32.43 49.96 57.93
N ASP A 376 31.29 49.87 57.24
CA ASP A 376 29.93 49.87 57.80
C ASP A 376 29.59 48.55 58.52
N GLN A 377 30.36 47.47 58.31
CA GLN A 377 30.30 46.28 59.15
C GLN A 377 31.13 46.42 60.44
N ASP A 378 32.22 47.20 60.43
CA ASP A 378 33.01 47.52 61.63
C ASP A 378 32.43 48.69 62.45
N SER A 379 31.83 49.72 61.83
CA SER A 379 31.30 50.91 62.52
C SER A 379 29.95 50.70 63.21
N LYS A 380 29.18 49.68 62.80
CA LYS A 380 27.95 49.25 63.50
C LYS A 380 28.19 48.67 64.90
N ALA A 381 29.45 48.40 65.26
CA ALA A 381 29.85 48.07 66.63
C ALA A 381 30.21 49.31 67.48
N GLU A 382 30.48 50.48 66.88
CA GLU A 382 30.88 51.70 67.60
C GLU A 382 29.78 52.78 67.67
N ASP A 383 28.78 52.75 66.77
CA ASP A 383 27.67 53.73 66.75
C ASP A 383 26.60 53.54 67.85
N PHE A 384 26.66 52.44 68.61
CA PHE A 384 25.85 52.28 69.84
C PHE A 384 26.38 53.13 71.02
N LEU A 385 27.63 53.60 70.95
CA LEU A 385 28.27 54.41 72.01
C LEU A 385 28.20 55.92 71.77
N LEU A 386 27.97 56.39 70.53
CA LEU A 386 27.91 57.82 70.21
C LEU A 386 26.49 58.43 70.30
N LEU A 387 25.44 57.60 70.16
CA LEU A 387 24.03 58.03 70.25
C LEU A 387 23.62 58.42 71.69
N ALA A 388 24.35 57.92 72.70
CA ALA A 388 24.15 58.27 74.11
C ALA A 388 24.74 59.65 74.48
N ALA A 389 25.67 60.19 73.69
CA ALA A 389 26.38 61.43 74.01
C ALA A 389 25.74 62.70 73.40
N VAL A 390 24.96 62.58 72.31
CA VAL A 390 24.38 63.75 71.59
C VAL A 390 23.03 64.20 72.17
N LEU A 391 22.37 63.38 72.98
CA LEU A 391 21.08 63.72 73.61
C LEU A 391 21.17 64.76 74.76
N LEU A 392 22.37 65.26 75.09
CA LEU A 392 22.59 66.15 76.25
C LEU A 392 22.88 67.63 75.95
N TYR A 393 22.89 68.11 74.69
CA TYR A 393 23.42 69.47 74.45
C TYR A 393 22.54 70.52 73.73
N THR A 394 21.27 70.28 73.38
CA THR A 394 20.49 71.37 72.74
C THR A 394 19.03 71.43 73.17
N ASN A 395 18.82 71.67 74.46
CA ASN A 395 17.60 72.32 74.96
C ASN A 395 17.96 73.76 75.34
N VAL A 396 17.22 74.76 74.80
CA VAL A 396 16.88 76.08 75.42
C VAL A 396 16.49 77.20 74.41
N ILE A 397 16.37 76.97 73.08
CA ILE A 397 15.73 77.97 72.18
C ILE A 397 14.70 77.33 71.22
N SER A 398 13.79 76.50 71.75
CA SER A 398 12.94 75.67 70.87
C SER A 398 11.44 75.60 71.17
N VAL A 399 10.92 76.23 72.22
CA VAL A 399 9.50 76.00 72.58
C VAL A 399 8.52 76.70 71.60
N SER A 400 8.97 77.71 70.86
CA SER A 400 8.13 78.39 69.84
C SER A 400 8.36 77.87 68.41
N TRP A 401 9.61 77.53 68.04
CA TRP A 401 9.92 76.96 66.72
C TRP A 401 9.70 75.45 66.63
N HIS A 402 9.85 74.66 67.71
CA HIS A 402 9.46 73.25 67.68
C HIS A 402 7.96 73.07 67.50
N GLY A 403 7.10 73.95 68.01
CA GLY A 403 5.65 73.81 67.78
C GLY A 403 5.28 73.92 66.30
N LEU A 404 5.91 74.84 65.58
CA LEU A 404 5.74 75.03 64.14
C LEU A 404 6.47 73.96 63.32
N LEU A 405 7.69 73.60 63.71
CA LEU A 405 8.48 72.55 63.08
C LEU A 405 7.84 71.17 63.27
N LEU A 406 7.34 70.84 64.48
CA LEU A 406 6.59 69.61 64.76
C LEU A 406 5.28 69.57 63.99
N LYS A 407 4.57 70.69 63.85
CA LYS A 407 3.39 70.76 62.97
C LYS A 407 3.76 70.54 61.50
N ALA A 408 4.82 71.18 61.01
CA ALA A 408 5.27 71.03 59.63
C ALA A 408 5.77 69.61 59.33
N ILE A 409 6.58 69.03 60.22
CA ILE A 409 7.05 67.65 60.18
C ILE A 409 5.87 66.68 60.29
N SER A 410 4.92 66.93 61.18
CA SER A 410 3.70 66.11 61.32
C SER A 410 2.83 66.15 60.07
N VAL A 411 2.67 67.31 59.43
CA VAL A 411 1.95 67.45 58.15
C VAL A 411 2.69 66.73 57.02
N LEU A 412 4.02 66.86 56.94
CA LEU A 412 4.84 66.13 55.96
C LEU A 412 4.78 64.62 56.15
N LEU A 413 4.87 64.13 57.39
CA LEU A 413 4.74 62.71 57.73
C LEU A 413 3.32 62.19 57.42
N LYS A 414 2.28 62.96 57.72
CA LYS A 414 0.89 62.61 57.37
C LYS A 414 0.69 62.53 55.86
N LYS A 415 1.17 63.53 55.12
CA LYS A 415 1.11 63.54 53.65
C LYS A 415 1.88 62.35 53.06
N LYS A 416 3.07 62.05 53.58
CA LYS A 416 3.86 60.91 53.12
C LYS A 416 3.18 59.58 53.48
N LEU A 417 2.55 59.48 54.64
CA LEU A 417 1.76 58.31 55.03
C LEU A 417 0.53 58.13 54.13
N GLU A 418 -0.18 59.21 53.80
CA GLU A 418 -1.31 59.21 52.85
C GLU A 418 -0.86 58.78 51.44
N GLU A 419 0.25 59.33 50.92
CA GLU A 419 0.82 58.90 49.64
C GLU A 419 1.21 57.41 49.65
N HIS A 420 1.75 56.89 50.76
CA HIS A 420 2.05 55.47 50.89
C HIS A 420 0.79 54.60 50.97
N LEU A 421 -0.26 55.07 51.63
CA LEU A 421 -1.55 54.38 51.68
C LEU A 421 -2.25 54.37 50.32
N GLU A 422 -2.17 55.46 49.57
CA GLU A 422 -2.72 55.56 48.21
C GLU A 422 -1.97 54.62 47.25
N LYS A 423 -0.63 54.60 47.29
CA LYS A 423 0.18 53.63 46.54
C LYS A 423 -0.12 52.18 46.94
N LEU A 424 -0.34 51.91 48.22
CA LEU A 424 -0.74 50.59 48.69
C LEU A 424 -2.13 50.20 48.16
N HIS A 425 -3.06 51.15 48.12
CA HIS A 425 -4.41 50.93 47.60
C HIS A 425 -4.41 50.70 46.09
N GLU A 426 -3.64 51.47 45.33
CA GLU A 426 -3.42 51.26 43.89
C GLU A 426 -2.80 49.89 43.61
N ALA A 427 -1.74 49.51 44.33
CA ALA A 427 -1.11 48.20 44.21
C ALA A 427 -2.09 47.07 44.56
N ASN A 428 -2.94 47.25 45.58
CA ASN A 428 -3.95 46.27 45.96
C ASN A 428 -5.06 46.14 44.90
N ASN A 429 -5.49 47.25 44.31
CA ASN A 429 -6.44 47.27 43.19
C ASN A 429 -5.85 46.59 41.94
N GLU A 430 -4.57 46.81 41.65
CA GLU A 430 -3.88 46.14 40.55
C GLU A 430 -3.72 44.64 40.79
N LEU A 431 -3.41 44.24 42.03
CA LEU A 431 -3.39 42.83 42.45
C LEU A 431 -4.77 42.18 42.34
N GLN A 432 -5.85 42.86 42.72
CA GLN A 432 -7.22 42.35 42.53
C GLN A 432 -7.56 42.15 41.05
N LYS A 433 -7.19 43.11 40.19
CA LYS A 433 -7.37 42.96 38.73
C LYS A 433 -6.60 41.76 38.18
N LYS A 434 -5.34 41.58 38.60
CA LYS A 434 -4.52 40.41 38.21
C LYS A 434 -5.12 39.10 38.71
N ARG A 435 -5.66 39.06 39.94
CA ARG A 435 -6.36 37.88 40.48
C ARG A 435 -7.61 37.53 39.68
N ALA A 436 -8.45 38.51 39.33
CA ALA A 436 -9.64 38.27 38.52
C ALA A 436 -9.30 37.72 37.12
N ILE A 437 -8.21 38.19 36.51
CA ILE A 437 -7.74 37.64 35.23
C ILE A 437 -7.24 36.20 35.38
N ILE A 438 -6.53 35.89 36.47
CA ILE A 438 -6.08 34.52 36.76
C ILE A 438 -7.29 33.59 36.93
N GLU A 439 -8.31 34.03 37.68
CA GLU A 439 -9.53 33.26 37.95
C GLU A 439 -10.36 33.00 36.67
N ASP A 440 -10.34 33.91 35.70
CA ASP A 440 -10.95 33.70 34.37
C ASP A 440 -10.12 32.77 33.45
N LEU A 441 -8.79 32.80 33.58
CA LEU A 441 -7.89 31.96 32.79
C LEU A 441 -7.79 30.52 33.33
N GLU A 442 -7.96 30.31 34.62
CA GLU A 442 -7.89 29.00 35.28
C GLU A 442 -8.87 27.95 34.69
N PRO A 443 -10.17 28.23 34.48
CA PRO A 443 -11.08 27.26 33.85
C PRO A 443 -10.74 27.01 32.37
N ARG A 444 -10.17 27.99 31.67
CA ARG A 444 -9.69 27.81 30.27
C ARG A 444 -8.45 26.93 30.20
N CYS A 445 -7.54 27.07 31.16
CA CYS A 445 -6.37 26.21 31.29
C CYS A 445 -6.78 24.77 31.67
N ASN A 446 -7.70 24.62 32.62
CA ASN A 446 -8.23 23.33 33.06
C ASN A 446 -8.99 22.60 31.94
N SER A 447 -9.85 23.29 31.20
CA SER A 447 -10.54 22.71 30.04
C SER A 447 -9.58 22.32 28.92
N SER A 448 -8.55 23.11 28.66
CA SER A 448 -7.49 22.76 27.70
C SER A 448 -6.68 21.55 28.18
N SER A 449 -6.36 21.46 29.47
CA SER A 449 -5.67 20.31 30.08
C SER A 449 -6.48 19.02 29.96
N LEU A 450 -7.78 19.06 30.30
CA LEU A 450 -8.69 17.92 30.13
C LEU A 450 -8.79 17.50 28.65
N LYS A 451 -8.82 18.45 27.73
CA LYS A 451 -8.82 18.16 26.28
C LYS A 451 -7.54 17.46 25.84
N ILE A 452 -6.40 17.88 26.36
CA ILE A 452 -5.11 17.24 26.09
C ILE A 452 -5.11 15.81 26.63
N GLU A 453 -5.63 15.59 27.84
CA GLU A 453 -5.71 14.27 28.45
C GLU A 453 -6.64 13.32 27.67
N GLU A 454 -7.81 13.80 27.24
CA GLU A 454 -8.72 13.07 26.34
C GLU A 454 -8.04 12.69 25.02
N LEU A 455 -7.30 13.62 24.40
CA LEU A 455 -6.59 13.36 23.15
C LEU A 455 -5.43 12.38 23.33
N GLN A 456 -4.71 12.46 24.46
CA GLN A 456 -3.65 11.50 24.80
C GLN A 456 -4.21 10.10 25.03
N GLU A 457 -5.37 9.97 25.68
CA GLU A 457 -6.02 8.68 25.87
C GLU A 457 -6.57 8.11 24.57
N ALA A 458 -7.16 8.95 23.71
CA ALA A 458 -7.58 8.54 22.37
C ALA A 458 -6.38 8.10 21.51
N LEU A 459 -5.24 8.79 21.62
CA LEU A 459 -4.00 8.41 20.95
C LEU A 459 -3.50 7.05 21.45
N ARG A 460 -3.38 6.84 22.77
CA ARG A 460 -3.01 5.53 23.36
C ARG A 460 -3.92 4.41 22.87
N LYS A 461 -5.23 4.66 22.83
CA LYS A 461 -6.20 3.67 22.33
C LYS A 461 -5.95 3.35 20.86
N LYS A 462 -5.65 4.35 20.04
CA LYS A 462 -5.32 4.16 18.61
C LYS A 462 -4.00 3.43 18.40
N GLU A 463 -3.00 3.69 19.22
CA GLU A 463 -1.73 2.95 19.21
C GLU A 463 -1.94 1.46 19.54
N GLU A 464 -2.78 1.16 20.54
CA GLU A 464 -3.10 -0.23 20.90
C GLU A 464 -3.93 -0.93 19.81
N GLU A 465 -4.88 -0.23 19.20
CA GLU A 465 -5.63 -0.74 18.02
C GLU A 465 -4.68 -1.02 16.84
N MET A 466 -3.69 -0.14 16.59
CA MET A 466 -2.69 -0.31 15.54
C MET A 466 -1.80 -1.52 15.81
N LYS A 467 -1.34 -1.68 17.05
CA LYS A 467 -0.54 -2.85 17.47
C LYS A 467 -1.31 -4.17 17.31
N GLN A 468 -2.59 -4.20 17.69
CA GLN A 468 -3.43 -5.38 17.46
C GLN A 468 -3.63 -5.68 15.97
N MET A 469 -3.77 -4.64 15.14
CA MET A 469 -3.83 -4.79 13.70
C MET A 469 -2.53 -5.33 13.12
N GLU A 470 -1.37 -4.84 13.57
CA GLU A 470 -0.05 -5.35 13.19
C GLU A 470 0.14 -6.81 13.57
N GLU A 471 -0.27 -7.21 14.78
CA GLU A 471 -0.22 -8.62 15.20
C GLU A 471 -1.13 -9.52 14.36
N ARG A 472 -2.32 -9.05 13.99
CA ARG A 472 -3.22 -9.76 13.08
C ARG A 472 -2.61 -9.88 11.69
N TYR A 473 -2.08 -8.80 11.14
CA TYR A 473 -1.36 -8.82 9.87
C TYR A 473 -0.20 -9.79 9.90
N LYS A 474 0.61 -9.78 10.96
CA LYS A 474 1.72 -10.71 11.15
C LYS A 474 1.25 -12.16 11.17
N LYS A 475 0.14 -12.48 11.85
CA LYS A 475 -0.46 -13.82 11.85
C LYS A 475 -0.93 -14.24 10.46
N TYR A 476 -1.60 -13.37 9.71
CA TYR A 476 -2.01 -13.67 8.33
C TYR A 476 -0.81 -13.89 7.42
N LEU A 477 0.25 -13.09 7.59
CA LEU A 477 1.47 -13.18 6.80
C LEU A 477 2.24 -14.47 7.12
N GLU A 478 2.30 -14.90 8.38
CA GLU A 478 2.85 -16.19 8.78
C GLU A 478 2.00 -17.37 8.28
N LYS A 479 0.66 -17.26 8.29
CA LYS A 479 -0.23 -18.27 7.68
C LYS A 479 0.03 -18.38 6.18
N ALA A 480 0.12 -17.26 5.46
CA ALA A 480 0.43 -17.24 4.04
C ALA A 480 1.81 -17.87 3.77
N LYS A 481 2.84 -17.52 4.54
CA LYS A 481 4.16 -18.16 4.47
C LYS A 481 4.11 -19.67 4.76
N SER A 482 3.27 -20.12 5.68
CA SER A 482 3.07 -21.54 5.97
C SER A 482 2.44 -22.26 4.79
N VAL A 483 1.38 -21.69 4.20
CA VAL A 483 0.70 -22.24 3.02
C VAL A 483 1.66 -22.30 1.83
N ILE A 484 2.47 -21.25 1.61
CA ILE A 484 3.51 -21.24 0.59
C ILE A 484 4.53 -22.35 0.84
N ARG A 485 5.01 -22.53 2.08
CA ARG A 485 5.94 -23.62 2.42
C ARG A 485 5.37 -25.01 2.16
N THR A 486 4.07 -25.23 2.38
CA THR A 486 3.41 -26.50 2.06
C THR A 486 3.14 -26.69 0.58
N LEU A 487 3.00 -25.60 -0.19
CA LEU A 487 2.75 -25.63 -1.63
C LEU A 487 4.04 -25.58 -2.47
N ASP A 488 5.19 -25.19 -1.90
CA ASP A 488 6.47 -25.12 -2.60
C ASP A 488 7.03 -26.55 -2.85
N PRO A 489 7.08 -27.01 -4.12
CA PRO A 489 7.49 -28.38 -4.46
C PRO A 489 8.92 -28.71 -4.05
N LYS A 490 9.76 -27.70 -3.74
CA LYS A 490 11.16 -27.88 -3.36
C LYS A 490 11.39 -28.12 -1.86
N GLN A 491 10.40 -27.86 -0.99
CA GLN A 491 10.56 -28.01 0.47
C GLN A 491 9.76 -29.16 1.09
N ASN A 492 8.83 -29.78 0.36
CA ASN A 492 8.03 -30.89 0.85
C ASN A 492 8.80 -32.23 0.74
N GLN A 493 9.63 -32.57 1.74
CA GLN A 493 10.44 -33.80 1.77
C GLN A 493 9.62 -35.11 1.73
N GLY A 494 8.29 -35.05 1.92
CA GLY A 494 7.40 -36.20 1.84
C GLY A 494 6.90 -36.56 0.43
N ALA A 495 6.83 -35.61 -0.50
CA ALA A 495 6.24 -35.83 -1.84
C ALA A 495 7.28 -36.18 -2.93
N ALA A 496 8.57 -35.99 -2.64
CA ALA A 496 9.66 -36.29 -3.57
C ALA A 496 9.75 -37.77 -4.03
N PRO A 497 9.54 -38.79 -3.16
CA PRO A 497 9.59 -40.18 -3.59
C PRO A 497 8.41 -40.58 -4.48
N GLU A 498 7.22 -40.04 -4.20
CA GLU A 498 6.00 -40.34 -4.96
C GLU A 498 6.03 -39.69 -6.34
N ILE A 499 6.48 -38.43 -6.44
CA ILE A 499 6.70 -37.76 -7.73
C ILE A 499 7.77 -38.49 -8.55
N GLN A 500 8.82 -39.01 -7.90
CA GLN A 500 9.86 -39.79 -8.59
C GLN A 500 9.33 -41.16 -9.05
N ALA A 501 8.50 -41.82 -8.25
CA ALA A 501 7.84 -43.07 -8.62
C ALA A 501 6.88 -42.89 -9.80
N LEU A 502 6.08 -41.82 -9.79
CA LEU A 502 5.18 -41.46 -10.89
C LEU A 502 5.96 -41.12 -12.17
N LYS A 503 7.09 -40.41 -12.07
CA LYS A 503 7.99 -40.19 -13.21
C LYS A 503 8.53 -41.49 -13.80
N ASN A 504 8.94 -42.42 -12.94
CA ASN A 504 9.44 -43.72 -13.38
C ASN A 504 8.33 -44.54 -14.06
N GLN A 505 7.11 -44.54 -13.50
CA GLN A 505 5.95 -45.19 -14.10
C GLN A 505 5.58 -44.58 -15.47
N LEU A 506 5.64 -43.25 -15.59
CA LEU A 506 5.39 -42.58 -16.87
C LEU A 506 6.44 -43.00 -17.91
N GLN A 507 7.71 -43.05 -17.51
CA GLN A 507 8.81 -43.47 -18.39
C GLN A 507 8.69 -44.95 -18.82
N GLU A 508 8.20 -45.83 -17.94
CA GLU A 508 7.90 -47.23 -18.29
C GLU A 508 6.70 -47.36 -19.23
N ARG A 509 5.64 -46.57 -19.00
CA ARG A 509 4.48 -46.50 -19.91
C ARG A 509 4.91 -46.01 -21.29
N ASP A 510 5.76 -44.98 -21.37
CA ASP A 510 6.30 -44.49 -22.64
C ASP A 510 7.10 -45.58 -23.36
N ARG A 511 7.97 -46.33 -22.66
CA ARG A 511 8.70 -47.47 -23.25
C ARG A 511 7.76 -48.56 -23.75
N MET A 512 6.68 -48.83 -23.01
CA MET A 512 5.65 -49.79 -23.40
C MET A 512 4.91 -49.33 -24.65
N PHE A 513 4.54 -48.05 -24.75
CA PHE A 513 3.94 -47.49 -25.95
C PHE A 513 4.86 -47.64 -27.17
N HIS A 514 6.14 -47.29 -27.05
CA HIS A 514 7.11 -47.48 -28.14
C HIS A 514 7.24 -48.95 -28.57
N SER A 515 7.18 -49.89 -27.62
CA SER A 515 7.21 -51.33 -27.93
C SER A 515 5.94 -51.78 -28.65
N LEU A 516 4.76 -51.32 -28.20
CA LEU A 516 3.49 -51.65 -28.82
C LEU A 516 3.36 -51.05 -30.23
N GLU A 517 3.82 -49.82 -30.43
CA GLU A 517 3.90 -49.20 -31.76
C GLU A 517 4.79 -50.01 -32.71
N LYS A 518 5.93 -50.50 -32.23
CA LYS A 518 6.84 -51.33 -33.03
C LYS A 518 6.20 -52.67 -33.41
N GLU A 519 5.52 -53.35 -32.48
CA GLU A 519 4.82 -54.60 -32.76
C GLU A 519 3.60 -54.38 -33.68
N TYR A 520 2.91 -53.25 -33.54
CA TYR A 520 1.83 -52.86 -34.44
C TYR A 520 2.34 -52.66 -35.88
N GLU A 521 3.42 -51.92 -36.07
CA GLU A 521 3.98 -51.68 -37.40
C GLU A 521 4.49 -52.99 -38.04
N LYS A 522 5.06 -53.89 -37.23
CA LYS A 522 5.44 -55.23 -37.70
C LYS A 522 4.22 -56.03 -38.14
N THR A 523 3.15 -56.06 -37.35
CA THR A 523 1.91 -56.77 -37.68
C THR A 523 1.25 -56.20 -38.94
N LYS A 524 1.26 -54.87 -39.08
CA LYS A 524 0.79 -54.19 -40.28
C LYS A 524 1.61 -54.57 -41.51
N SER A 525 2.94 -54.57 -41.42
CA SER A 525 3.82 -54.99 -42.52
C SER A 525 3.61 -56.46 -42.92
N GLN A 526 3.32 -57.33 -41.95
CA GLN A 526 2.99 -58.72 -42.20
C GLN A 526 1.64 -58.84 -42.93
N ARG A 527 0.62 -58.11 -42.48
CA ARG A 527 -0.70 -58.09 -43.15
C ARG A 527 -0.59 -57.58 -44.60
N GLU A 528 0.17 -56.51 -44.84
CA GLU A 528 0.41 -56.01 -46.20
C GLU A 528 1.13 -57.04 -47.08
N MET A 529 2.04 -57.84 -46.51
CA MET A 529 2.70 -58.93 -47.22
C MET A 529 1.73 -60.08 -47.52
N GLU A 530 0.89 -60.46 -46.57
CA GLU A 530 -0.16 -61.46 -46.75
C GLU A 530 -1.17 -61.02 -47.82
N GLU A 531 -1.59 -59.75 -47.82
CA GLU A 531 -2.44 -59.17 -48.86
C GLU A 531 -1.79 -59.26 -50.24
N LYS A 532 -0.49 -58.96 -50.36
CA LYS A 532 0.25 -59.14 -51.62
C LYS A 532 0.28 -60.60 -52.09
N PHE A 533 0.41 -61.55 -51.18
CA PHE A 533 0.33 -62.97 -51.52
C PHE A 533 -1.07 -63.37 -51.96
N ILE A 534 -2.12 -62.90 -51.29
CA ILE A 534 -3.52 -63.17 -51.66
C ILE A 534 -3.81 -62.60 -53.05
N VAL A 535 -3.42 -61.35 -53.33
CA VAL A 535 -3.59 -60.72 -54.64
C VAL A 535 -2.84 -61.49 -55.73
N SER A 536 -1.60 -61.91 -55.45
CA SER A 536 -0.80 -62.71 -56.40
C SER A 536 -1.44 -64.08 -56.66
N ALA A 537 -1.94 -64.75 -55.63
CA ALA A 537 -2.63 -66.03 -55.75
C ALA A 537 -3.93 -65.89 -56.55
N TRP A 538 -4.72 -64.84 -56.29
CA TRP A 538 -5.93 -64.54 -57.05
C TRP A 538 -5.65 -64.24 -58.52
N TYR A 539 -4.61 -63.45 -58.81
CA TYR A 539 -4.19 -63.16 -60.18
C TYR A 539 -3.77 -64.45 -60.92
N ASN A 540 -2.95 -65.29 -60.30
CA ASN A 540 -2.53 -66.57 -60.86
C ASN A 540 -3.71 -67.53 -61.08
N MET A 541 -4.64 -67.59 -60.13
CA MET A 541 -5.84 -68.42 -60.26
C MET A 541 -6.76 -67.90 -61.36
N GLY A 542 -6.96 -66.58 -61.43
CA GLY A 542 -7.70 -65.92 -62.51
C GLY A 542 -7.09 -66.20 -63.88
N MET A 543 -5.76 -66.10 -64.00
CA MET A 543 -5.04 -66.44 -65.23
C MET A 543 -5.21 -67.91 -65.62
N THR A 544 -5.16 -68.82 -64.64
CA THR A 544 -5.36 -70.26 -64.84
C THR A 544 -6.78 -70.56 -65.31
N LEU A 545 -7.79 -69.93 -64.70
CA LEU A 545 -9.19 -70.07 -65.11
C LEU A 545 -9.44 -69.48 -66.50
N HIS A 546 -8.83 -68.33 -66.83
CA HIS A 546 -8.90 -67.76 -68.17
C HIS A 546 -8.26 -68.68 -69.21
N LYS A 547 -7.09 -69.25 -68.90
CA LYS A 547 -6.42 -70.24 -69.75
C LYS A 547 -7.31 -71.47 -69.95
N LYS A 548 -7.87 -72.03 -68.88
CA LYS A 548 -8.80 -73.17 -68.93
C LYS A 548 -10.06 -72.86 -69.74
N ALA A 549 -10.66 -71.68 -69.57
CA ALA A 549 -11.83 -71.26 -70.33
C ALA A 549 -11.51 -70.98 -71.82
N ALA A 550 -10.27 -70.63 -72.15
CA ALA A 550 -9.80 -70.53 -73.53
C ALA A 550 -9.57 -71.94 -74.12
N GLU A 551 -8.96 -72.84 -73.36
CA GLU A 551 -8.79 -74.27 -73.71
C GLU A 551 -10.15 -74.96 -73.91
N ASP A 552 -11.15 -74.72 -73.05
CA ASP A 552 -12.50 -75.26 -73.18
C ASP A 552 -13.24 -74.71 -74.40
N ARG A 553 -13.00 -73.44 -74.77
CA ARG A 553 -13.52 -72.88 -76.03
C ARG A 553 -12.86 -73.51 -77.26
N LEU A 554 -11.54 -73.75 -77.20
CA LEU A 554 -10.83 -74.48 -78.24
C LEU A 554 -11.31 -75.94 -78.34
N ALA A 555 -11.56 -76.61 -77.20
CA ALA A 555 -12.10 -77.97 -77.14
C ALA A 555 -13.55 -78.06 -77.62
N SER A 556 -14.41 -77.08 -77.27
CA SER A 556 -15.80 -76.99 -77.71
C SER A 556 -15.95 -76.67 -79.20
N THR A 557 -14.92 -76.16 -79.86
CA THR A 557 -14.94 -75.89 -81.31
C THR A 557 -14.60 -77.17 -82.12
N GLY A 558 -14.26 -78.28 -81.44
CA GLY A 558 -13.93 -79.57 -82.05
C GLY A 558 -15.10 -80.53 -82.33
N SER A 559 -16.35 -80.20 -81.99
CA SER A 559 -17.51 -81.04 -82.31
C SER A 559 -18.66 -80.24 -82.93
N GLY A 560 -18.81 -80.35 -84.25
CA GLY A 560 -19.82 -79.66 -85.04
C GLY A 560 -21.25 -80.07 -84.69
N GLN A 561 -21.89 -79.30 -83.81
CA GLN A 561 -23.33 -79.45 -83.50
C GLN A 561 -24.08 -78.18 -83.91
N SER A 562 -25.08 -78.34 -84.78
CA SER A 562 -25.84 -77.24 -85.40
C SER A 562 -26.76 -76.52 -84.40
N PHE A 563 -27.02 -75.25 -84.67
CA PHE A 563 -27.82 -74.30 -83.87
C PHE A 563 -29.18 -74.86 -83.39
N LEU A 564 -29.81 -75.75 -84.14
CA LEU A 564 -31.09 -76.40 -83.80
C LEU A 564 -31.01 -77.41 -82.64
N ALA A 565 -29.81 -77.90 -82.29
CA ALA A 565 -29.62 -78.76 -81.12
C ALA A 565 -29.65 -77.97 -79.80
N ARG A 566 -29.19 -76.72 -79.80
CA ARG A 566 -29.22 -75.83 -78.62
C ARG A 566 -30.63 -75.37 -78.26
N GLN A 567 -31.52 -75.20 -79.23
CA GLN A 567 -32.87 -74.69 -78.99
C GLN A 567 -33.80 -75.71 -78.30
N ARG A 568 -33.51 -77.02 -78.39
CA ARG A 568 -34.32 -78.08 -77.76
C ARG A 568 -34.01 -78.33 -76.28
N GLN A 569 -32.92 -77.79 -75.74
CA GLN A 569 -32.55 -77.96 -74.33
C GLN A 569 -33.15 -76.87 -73.42
N ALA A 570 -33.70 -75.79 -73.97
CA ALA A 570 -34.23 -74.66 -73.18
C ALA A 570 -35.67 -74.87 -72.63
N THR A 571 -36.39 -75.93 -73.02
CA THR A 571 -37.81 -76.12 -72.64
C THR A 571 -38.08 -77.29 -71.68
N SER A 572 -37.06 -77.95 -71.12
CA SER A 572 -37.25 -79.17 -70.32
C SER A 572 -36.89 -79.05 -68.83
N THR A 573 -36.80 -77.86 -68.24
CA THR A 573 -36.45 -77.75 -66.81
C THR A 573 -37.39 -76.81 -66.06
N ARG A 574 -38.52 -77.36 -65.62
CA ARG A 574 -39.32 -76.86 -64.49
C ARG A 574 -39.39 -77.95 -63.41
N ARG A 575 -39.17 -77.54 -62.16
CA ARG A 575 -39.38 -78.22 -60.85
C ARG A 575 -38.37 -79.26 -60.36
N SER A 576 -37.60 -78.87 -59.33
CA SER A 576 -37.58 -79.55 -58.03
C SER A 576 -37.32 -78.53 -56.89
N TYR A 577 -38.16 -78.58 -55.84
CA TYR A 577 -38.00 -77.93 -54.51
C TYR A 577 -37.14 -78.86 -53.61
N PRO A 578 -36.52 -78.44 -52.47
CA PRO A 578 -37.12 -77.85 -51.25
C PRO A 578 -36.33 -76.62 -50.72
N GLY A 579 -36.78 -75.74 -49.82
CA GLY A 579 -37.70 -75.87 -48.69
C GLY A 579 -36.92 -75.60 -47.38
N HIS A 580 -36.64 -74.34 -47.04
CA HIS A 580 -36.52 -73.92 -45.63
C HIS A 580 -36.82 -72.43 -45.47
N VAL A 581 -37.59 -72.15 -44.43
CA VAL A 581 -38.32 -70.91 -44.16
C VAL A 581 -37.55 -70.12 -43.13
N GLN A 582 -37.21 -68.87 -43.47
CA GLN A 582 -36.82 -67.84 -42.50
C GLN A 582 -38.02 -67.48 -41.61
N PRO A 583 -37.77 -67.10 -40.34
CA PRO A 583 -38.41 -65.95 -39.76
C PRO A 583 -37.46 -64.75 -39.85
N ALA A 584 -38.00 -63.66 -40.37
CA ALA A 584 -37.37 -62.37 -40.50
C ALA A 584 -37.01 -61.77 -39.14
N THR A 585 -35.76 -61.34 -38.99
CA THR A 585 -35.44 -60.18 -38.15
C THR A 585 -35.64 -58.93 -39.00
N ALA A 586 -36.55 -58.09 -38.55
CA ALA A 586 -36.83 -56.81 -39.16
C ALA A 586 -35.61 -55.89 -39.04
N SER A 587 -35.20 -55.42 -40.21
CA SER A 587 -34.44 -54.22 -40.51
C SER A 587 -34.72 -53.04 -39.56
N MET A 588 -33.67 -52.56 -38.88
CA MET A 588 -33.48 -51.12 -38.70
C MET A 588 -32.19 -50.70 -39.40
N PHE A 589 -32.38 -49.73 -40.29
CA PHE A 589 -31.39 -48.89 -40.95
C PHE A 589 -30.22 -48.51 -40.03
N ILE A 590 -29.00 -48.86 -40.42
CA ILE A 590 -27.84 -47.97 -40.24
C ILE A 590 -27.09 -47.92 -41.57
N GLN A 591 -27.41 -46.88 -42.32
CA GLN A 591 -26.64 -46.40 -43.46
C GLN A 591 -25.82 -45.22 -42.92
N GLY A 592 -24.49 -45.37 -42.91
CA GLY A 592 -23.52 -44.44 -42.32
C GLY A 592 -22.54 -45.24 -41.45
N ILE A 593 -21.24 -45.24 -41.67
CA ILE A 593 -20.36 -44.10 -41.96
C ILE A 593 -19.21 -44.59 -42.85
N ILE A 594 -19.24 -44.18 -44.13
CA ILE A 594 -18.04 -43.91 -44.92
C ILE A 594 -17.86 -42.39 -44.84
N VAL A 595 -17.18 -41.91 -43.81
CA VAL A 595 -16.48 -40.61 -43.79
C VAL A 595 -15.44 -40.70 -42.67
N SER A 596 -14.14 -40.64 -43.01
CA SER A 596 -13.09 -39.89 -42.28
C SER A 596 -11.67 -40.41 -42.61
N VAL A 597 -11.20 -40.24 -43.85
CA VAL A 597 -9.75 -40.09 -44.14
C VAL A 597 -9.54 -39.16 -45.35
N ALA A 598 -10.15 -37.98 -45.34
CA ALA A 598 -9.83 -36.94 -46.33
C ALA A 598 -10.17 -35.54 -45.81
N LEU A 599 -9.48 -35.07 -44.77
CA LEU A 599 -9.32 -33.62 -44.51
C LEU A 599 -8.24 -33.39 -43.45
N LEU A 600 -6.99 -33.55 -43.86
CA LEU A 600 -5.83 -32.90 -43.24
C LEU A 600 -4.88 -32.54 -44.37
N MET A 601 -5.05 -31.32 -44.91
CA MET A 601 -3.98 -30.49 -45.49
C MET A 601 -4.52 -29.09 -45.85
N VAL A 602 -4.41 -28.13 -44.90
CA VAL A 602 -3.93 -26.72 -45.03
C VAL A 602 -4.76 -25.74 -45.95
N PRO A 603 -4.74 -24.39 -45.82
CA PRO A 603 -4.72 -23.42 -44.70
C PRO A 603 -5.85 -22.33 -44.73
N VAL A 604 -5.83 -21.47 -43.70
CA VAL A 604 -6.41 -20.11 -43.49
C VAL A 604 -6.46 -19.21 -44.76
N PRO A 605 -7.54 -18.40 -44.97
CA PRO A 605 -7.44 -16.94 -44.73
C PRO A 605 -8.70 -16.24 -44.14
N SER A 606 -8.40 -15.27 -43.28
CA SER A 606 -8.97 -13.91 -43.12
C SER A 606 -10.23 -13.48 -43.87
N GLY A 607 -11.11 -12.76 -43.15
CA GLY A 607 -11.77 -11.55 -43.68
C GLY A 607 -13.27 -11.38 -43.42
N GLU A 608 -13.58 -10.47 -42.48
CA GLU A 608 -14.66 -9.46 -42.52
C GLU A 608 -16.11 -9.87 -42.83
N PHE A 609 -17.04 -9.60 -41.89
CA PHE A 609 -17.83 -8.35 -41.92
C PHE A 609 -18.68 -8.20 -40.66
N VAL A 610 -18.52 -7.03 -40.03
CA VAL A 610 -19.31 -6.48 -38.92
C VAL A 610 -20.56 -5.83 -39.50
N ALA A 611 -21.70 -5.99 -38.82
CA ALA A 611 -22.86 -5.13 -39.00
C ALA A 611 -23.30 -4.60 -37.63
N ASP A 612 -23.01 -3.32 -37.38
CA ASP A 612 -23.66 -2.53 -36.36
C ASP A 612 -24.02 -1.16 -36.97
N PHE A 613 -25.26 -0.71 -36.75
CA PHE A 613 -25.82 0.49 -37.38
C PHE A 613 -26.48 1.34 -36.29
N ARG A 614 -25.83 2.46 -35.92
CA ARG A 614 -26.37 3.84 -35.88
C ARG A 614 -25.57 4.72 -34.92
N GLY A 615 -25.12 5.88 -35.41
CA GLY A 615 -24.83 7.03 -34.55
C GLY A 615 -23.76 8.00 -35.05
N ASN A 616 -24.01 8.68 -36.17
CA ASN A 616 -23.21 9.82 -36.63
C ASN A 616 -23.33 11.03 -35.69
N CYS A 617 -22.19 11.63 -35.31
CA CYS A 617 -21.84 13.05 -35.50
C CYS A 617 -20.58 13.45 -34.70
N PRO A 618 -19.53 13.98 -35.35
CA PRO A 618 -18.55 14.84 -34.71
C PRO A 618 -18.67 16.29 -35.21
N ARG A 619 -18.49 17.27 -34.32
CA ARG A 619 -18.18 18.65 -34.73
C ARG A 619 -17.12 19.26 -33.82
N PHE A 620 -16.14 19.84 -34.51
CA PHE A 620 -15.00 20.60 -34.03
C PHE A 620 -15.39 21.88 -33.24
N VAL A 621 -14.55 22.18 -32.25
CA VAL A 621 -13.96 23.49 -31.85
C VAL A 621 -14.89 24.65 -31.45
N VAL A 622 -14.59 25.26 -30.28
CA VAL A 622 -14.34 26.69 -29.99
C VAL A 622 -14.61 26.96 -28.48
N LEU A 623 -13.55 27.24 -27.70
CA LEU A 623 -13.56 28.24 -26.61
C LEU A 623 -13.50 29.64 -27.27
N PRO A 624 -13.90 30.79 -26.68
CA PRO A 624 -14.20 31.07 -25.26
C PRO A 624 -15.44 31.97 -25.01
N PHE A 625 -15.89 32.07 -23.75
CA PHE A 625 -16.10 33.32 -22.97
C PHE A 625 -16.48 32.97 -21.53
#